data_AF-A0AAX3KF82-F1
#
_entry.id   AF-A0AAX3KF82-F1
#
_cell.length_a   1.000
_cell.length_b   1.000
_cell.length_c   1.000
_cell.angle_alpha   90.00
_cell.angle_beta   90.00
_cell.angle_gamma   90.00
#
_symmetry.space_group_name_H-M   'P 1'
#
loop_
_entity.id
_entity.type
_entity.pdbx_description
1 polymer ?
#
loop_
_entity_poly.entity_id
_entity_poly.type
_entity_poly.pdbx_seq_one_letter_code
_entity_poly.pdbx_strand_id
1 'polypeptide(L)'
;MDQHTAYGAHTPAIEQLDLTAHGVLGHFAKSSRNAALVKFLISMDRLDRWAVDFDEDASGQQFEIQLLVQELQAFIEAYAGVLHHVPQRFAELLAQLTSSRCMYLVRYVAQHNDAFTGALTPLLAGDLAQPADFTAFRRRLDAFSKAHLLSEIFCAERLREISQIMESYADV
;
A
#
# COMPACT_ATOMS: atom_id res chain seq x y z
N MET A 1 31.65 14.75 -8.55
CA MET A 1 30.66 14.19 -9.49
C MET A 1 30.46 12.76 -9.07
N ASP A 2 29.23 12.41 -8.70
CA ASP A 2 28.56 11.13 -8.93
C ASP A 2 27.31 11.12 -8.04
N GLN A 3 26.30 11.82 -8.55
CA GLN A 3 24.94 11.71 -8.06
C GLN A 3 24.43 10.35 -8.51
N HIS A 4 24.52 9.35 -7.63
CA HIS A 4 23.67 8.17 -7.75
C HIS A 4 22.24 8.60 -7.46
N THR A 5 21.57 9.14 -8.49
CA THR A 5 20.13 9.29 -8.52
C THR A 5 19.56 7.89 -8.42
N ALA A 6 19.16 7.47 -7.21
CA ALA A 6 18.33 6.29 -7.06
C ALA A 6 17.16 6.48 -8.03
N TYR A 7 17.07 5.62 -9.04
CA TYR A 7 15.93 5.54 -9.95
C TYR A 7 14.73 5.01 -9.12
N GLY A 8 14.25 5.85 -8.22
CA GLY A 8 13.11 5.59 -7.38
C GLY A 8 11.90 5.53 -8.29
N ALA A 9 11.14 4.44 -8.19
CA ALA A 9 9.89 4.32 -8.92
C ALA A 9 8.98 5.50 -8.55
N HIS A 10 8.86 6.48 -9.45
CA HIS A 10 8.02 7.64 -9.21
C HIS A 10 6.56 7.20 -9.28
N THR A 11 5.94 6.93 -8.14
CA THR A 11 4.48 6.85 -8.05
C THR A 11 3.95 8.28 -7.93
N PRO A 12 2.97 8.69 -8.75
CA PRO A 12 2.45 10.07 -8.74
C PRO A 12 1.85 10.46 -7.39
N ALA A 13 1.74 11.75 -7.13
CA ALA A 13 1.00 12.26 -5.97
C ALA A 13 -0.49 11.90 -6.10
N ILE A 14 -1.18 11.81 -4.96
CA ILE A 14 -2.65 11.68 -4.92
C ILE A 14 -3.21 13.10 -4.74
N GLU A 15 -3.71 13.68 -5.81
CA GLU A 15 -4.28 15.04 -5.79
C GLU A 15 -5.73 15.04 -5.27
N GLN A 16 -6.50 14.01 -5.63
CA GLN A 16 -7.87 13.81 -5.20
C GLN A 16 -8.03 12.38 -4.68
N LEU A 17 -8.68 12.23 -3.53
CA LEU A 17 -8.96 10.91 -2.98
C LEU A 17 -10.09 10.27 -3.78
N ASP A 18 -9.87 9.04 -4.23
CA ASP A 18 -10.86 8.22 -4.93
C ASP A 18 -10.71 6.80 -4.38
N LEU A 19 -11.61 6.42 -3.49
CA LEU A 19 -11.60 5.10 -2.85
C LEU A 19 -12.35 4.03 -3.66
N THR A 20 -12.80 4.30 -4.89
CA THR A 20 -13.31 3.24 -5.75
C THR A 20 -12.20 2.25 -6.09
N ALA A 21 -12.52 0.95 -6.29
CA ALA A 21 -11.50 -0.04 -6.65
C ALA A 21 -10.74 0.36 -7.93
N HIS A 22 -11.44 0.97 -8.88
CA HIS A 22 -10.85 1.49 -10.11
C HIS A 22 -9.92 2.69 -9.86
N GLY A 23 -10.31 3.65 -9.02
CA GLY A 23 -9.47 4.79 -8.63
C GLY A 23 -8.18 4.35 -7.94
N VAL A 24 -8.30 3.45 -6.96
CA VAL A 24 -7.20 2.91 -6.17
C VAL A 24 -6.21 2.14 -7.04
N LEU A 25 -6.68 1.14 -7.79
CA LEU A 25 -5.82 0.34 -8.67
C LEU A 25 -5.26 1.18 -9.82
N GLY A 26 -6.08 2.09 -10.36
CA GLY A 26 -5.68 3.04 -11.39
C GLY A 26 -4.54 3.96 -10.93
N HIS A 27 -4.52 4.36 -9.66
CA HIS A 27 -3.40 5.11 -9.09
C HIS A 27 -2.11 4.29 -9.08
N PHE A 28 -2.15 3.06 -8.56
CA PHE A 28 -0.96 2.21 -8.52
C PHE A 28 -0.46 1.82 -9.91
N ALA A 29 -1.37 1.70 -10.88
CA ALA A 29 -1.03 1.48 -12.28
C ALA A 29 -0.26 2.65 -12.90
N LYS A 30 -0.48 3.90 -12.46
CA LYS A 30 0.29 5.06 -12.96
C LYS A 30 1.75 5.08 -12.48
N SER A 31 2.13 4.20 -11.54
CA SER A 31 3.54 4.08 -11.12
C SER A 31 4.40 3.43 -12.21
N SER A 32 5.70 3.77 -12.24
CA SER A 32 6.68 3.17 -13.15
C SER A 32 6.89 1.65 -12.99
N ARG A 33 6.26 1.01 -11.98
CA ARG A 33 6.23 -0.45 -11.74
C ARG A 33 4.84 -1.07 -11.93
N ASN A 34 4.06 -0.44 -12.80
CA ASN A 34 2.64 -0.63 -13.10
C ASN A 34 2.07 -2.05 -12.88
N ALA A 35 2.52 -3.06 -13.64
CA ALA A 35 1.81 -4.35 -13.68
C ALA A 35 2.09 -5.27 -12.47
N ALA A 36 3.33 -5.34 -12.00
CA ALA A 36 3.72 -6.26 -10.93
C ALA A 36 3.14 -5.82 -9.58
N LEU A 37 3.19 -4.52 -9.29
CA LEU A 37 2.62 -3.94 -8.08
C LEU A 37 1.10 -4.12 -8.03
N VAL A 38 0.41 -3.81 -9.13
CA VAL A 38 -1.05 -3.98 -9.23
C VAL A 38 -1.44 -5.46 -9.06
N LYS A 39 -0.72 -6.39 -9.70
CA LYS A 39 -0.97 -7.82 -9.54
C LYS A 39 -0.75 -8.29 -8.10
N PHE A 40 0.28 -7.78 -7.43
CA PHE A 40 0.54 -8.07 -6.02
C PHE A 40 -0.60 -7.56 -5.13
N LEU A 41 -1.05 -6.32 -5.32
CA LEU A 41 -2.17 -5.74 -4.56
C LEU A 41 -3.47 -6.53 -4.76
N ILE A 42 -3.83 -6.86 -6.00
CA ILE A 42 -5.00 -7.72 -6.29
C ILE A 42 -4.87 -9.08 -5.59
N SER A 43 -3.65 -9.64 -5.51
CA SER A 43 -3.42 -10.91 -4.83
C SER A 43 -3.57 -10.80 -3.32
N MET A 44 -3.15 -9.69 -2.72
CA MET A 44 -3.35 -9.40 -1.30
C MET A 44 -4.84 -9.21 -0.98
N ASP A 45 -5.56 -8.43 -1.78
CA ASP A 45 -7.00 -8.18 -1.59
C ASP A 45 -7.81 -9.48 -1.61
N ARG A 46 -7.43 -10.45 -2.47
CA ARG A 46 -8.05 -11.79 -2.48
C ARG A 46 -7.88 -12.58 -1.19
N LEU A 47 -6.85 -12.27 -0.40
CA LEU A 47 -6.57 -12.90 0.90
C LEU A 47 -7.23 -12.13 2.06
N ASP A 48 -7.66 -10.88 1.83
CA ASP A 48 -8.33 -10.04 2.83
C ASP A 48 -9.83 -10.36 2.96
N ARG A 49 -10.21 -11.63 3.04
CA ARG A 49 -11.63 -12.08 3.14
C ARG A 49 -12.40 -11.57 4.36
N TRP A 50 -11.69 -10.96 5.30
CA TRP A 50 -12.19 -10.42 6.55
C TRP A 50 -12.40 -8.90 6.48
N ALA A 51 -11.87 -8.23 5.45
CA ALA A 51 -12.06 -6.81 5.25
C ALA A 51 -13.53 -6.50 4.93
N VAL A 52 -14.01 -5.36 5.42
CA VAL A 52 -15.41 -4.94 5.29
C VAL A 52 -15.78 -4.62 3.84
N ASP A 53 -14.80 -4.17 3.06
CA ASP A 53 -14.92 -3.86 1.63
C ASP A 53 -14.46 -5.02 0.72
N PHE A 54 -14.28 -6.23 1.28
CA PHE A 54 -13.99 -7.41 0.49
C PHE A 54 -15.19 -7.77 -0.39
N ASP A 55 -14.92 -8.02 -1.68
CA ASP A 55 -15.94 -8.40 -2.67
C ASP A 55 -17.11 -7.40 -2.72
N GLU A 56 -16.78 -6.11 -2.82
CA GLU A 56 -17.76 -5.01 -2.78
C GLU A 56 -18.85 -5.07 -3.87
N ASP A 57 -18.61 -5.84 -4.94
CA ASP A 57 -19.58 -6.07 -6.01
C ASP A 57 -20.53 -7.26 -5.74
N ALA A 58 -20.37 -7.97 -4.61
CA ALA A 58 -21.25 -9.06 -4.22
C ALA A 58 -22.66 -8.55 -3.86
N SER A 59 -23.68 -9.26 -4.35
CA SER A 59 -25.07 -8.80 -4.45
C SER A 59 -25.85 -8.66 -3.13
N GLY A 60 -25.19 -8.72 -1.96
CA GLY A 60 -25.85 -8.66 -0.65
C GLY A 60 -25.61 -7.38 0.17
N GLN A 61 -24.50 -6.66 -0.07
CA GLN A 61 -24.06 -5.52 0.78
C GLN A 61 -23.44 -4.38 -0.02
N GLN A 62 -23.55 -4.42 -1.36
CA GLN A 62 -22.88 -3.48 -2.26
C GLN A 62 -23.21 -2.02 -1.94
N PHE A 63 -24.47 -1.72 -1.64
CA PHE A 63 -24.90 -0.35 -1.35
C PHE A 63 -24.29 0.16 -0.03
N GLU A 64 -24.33 -0.66 1.02
CA GLU A 64 -23.79 -0.34 2.34
C GLU A 64 -22.28 -0.15 2.30
N ILE A 65 -21.56 -1.01 1.57
CA ILE A 65 -20.11 -0.89 1.37
C ILE A 65 -19.79 0.39 0.59
N GLN A 66 -20.54 0.70 -0.49
CA GLN A 66 -20.34 1.93 -1.24
C GLN A 66 -20.57 3.18 -0.40
N LEU A 67 -21.62 3.20 0.43
CA LEU A 67 -21.90 4.30 1.34
C LEU A 67 -20.78 4.46 2.37
N LEU A 68 -20.33 3.36 2.98
CA LEU A 68 -19.21 3.36 3.93
C LEU A 68 -17.93 3.91 3.28
N VAL A 69 -17.62 3.50 2.06
CA VAL A 69 -16.44 3.96 1.31
C VAL A 69 -16.53 5.45 1.00
N GLN A 70 -17.72 5.97 0.66
CA GLN A 70 -17.94 7.41 0.45
C GLN A 70 -17.78 8.22 1.74
N GLU A 71 -18.38 7.76 2.84
CA GLU A 71 -18.25 8.41 4.15
C GLU A 71 -16.79 8.41 4.63
N LEU A 72 -16.09 7.29 4.43
CA LEU A 72 -14.67 7.16 4.73
C LEU A 72 -13.85 8.14 3.89
N GLN A 73 -14.11 8.25 2.59
CA GLN A 73 -13.41 9.19 1.72
C GLN A 73 -13.56 10.62 2.25
N ALA A 74 -14.79 11.06 2.50
CA ALA A 74 -15.08 12.40 3.01
C ALA A 74 -14.42 12.66 4.38
N PHE A 75 -14.44 11.66 5.28
CA PHE A 75 -13.76 11.74 6.56
C PHE A 75 -12.25 11.93 6.40
N ILE A 76 -11.60 11.13 5.54
CA ILE A 76 -10.14 11.21 5.37
C ILE A 76 -9.74 12.53 4.70
N GLU A 77 -10.47 12.98 3.68
CA GLU A 77 -10.22 14.27 3.04
C GLU A 77 -10.33 15.44 4.04
N ALA A 78 -11.31 15.40 4.94
CA ALA A 78 -11.51 16.45 5.94
C ALA A 78 -10.44 16.46 7.04
N TYR A 79 -9.90 15.29 7.41
CA TYR A 79 -9.08 15.14 8.63
C TYR A 79 -7.65 14.66 8.39
N ALA A 80 -7.21 14.41 7.15
CA ALA A 80 -5.88 13.87 6.85
C ALA A 80 -4.73 14.58 7.59
N GLY A 81 -4.78 15.91 7.67
CA GLY A 81 -3.76 16.75 8.34
C GLY A 81 -3.61 16.53 9.85
N VAL A 82 -4.58 15.88 10.51
CA VAL A 82 -4.61 15.72 11.98
C VAL A 82 -4.66 14.28 12.47
N LEU A 83 -4.72 13.29 11.56
CA LEU A 83 -4.80 11.86 11.94
C LEU A 83 -3.61 11.33 12.76
N HIS A 84 -2.47 12.03 12.76
CA HIS A 84 -1.32 11.74 13.63
C HIS A 84 -1.64 11.88 15.14
N HIS A 85 -2.74 12.54 15.52
CA HIS A 85 -3.20 12.60 16.91
C HIS A 85 -3.94 11.33 17.37
N VAL A 86 -4.45 10.53 16.44
CA VAL A 86 -5.21 9.29 16.72
C VAL A 86 -4.69 8.10 15.90
N PRO A 87 -3.37 7.85 15.88
CA PRO A 87 -2.76 6.91 14.94
C PRO A 87 -3.23 5.47 15.18
N GLN A 88 -3.55 5.13 16.44
CA GLN A 88 -4.09 3.83 16.80
C GLN A 88 -5.47 3.59 16.15
N ARG A 89 -6.42 4.51 16.35
CA ARG A 89 -7.78 4.38 15.79
C ARG A 89 -7.77 4.36 14.28
N PHE A 90 -6.89 5.15 13.66
CA PHE A 90 -6.77 5.13 12.22
C PHE A 90 -6.16 3.82 11.70
N ALA A 91 -5.16 3.25 12.39
CA ALA A 91 -4.63 1.93 12.04
C ALA A 91 -5.66 0.80 12.22
N GLU A 92 -6.52 0.86 13.24
CA GLU A 92 -7.66 -0.05 13.42
C GLU A 92 -8.61 0.03 12.21
N LEU A 93 -8.95 1.24 11.78
CA LEU A 93 -9.77 1.46 10.59
C LEU A 93 -9.10 0.89 9.33
N LEU A 94 -7.82 1.19 9.11
CA LEU A 94 -7.05 0.70 7.97
C LEU A 94 -6.90 -0.82 7.95
N ALA A 95 -6.93 -1.46 9.13
CA ALA A 95 -6.90 -2.90 9.22
C ALA A 95 -8.16 -3.49 8.55
N GLN A 96 -9.33 -2.90 8.78
CA GLN A 96 -10.62 -3.42 8.30
C GLN A 96 -10.87 -3.24 6.79
N LEU A 97 -9.91 -2.69 6.04
CA LEU A 97 -10.03 -2.46 4.60
C LEU A 97 -9.14 -3.41 3.82
N THR A 98 -9.47 -3.65 2.55
CA THR A 98 -8.59 -4.35 1.60
C THR A 98 -7.21 -3.70 1.54
N SER A 99 -6.18 -4.51 1.31
CA SER A 99 -4.78 -4.08 1.30
C SER A 99 -4.53 -2.94 0.32
N SER A 100 -5.16 -2.96 -0.86
CA SER A 100 -5.03 -1.88 -1.84
C SER A 100 -5.54 -0.54 -1.30
N ARG A 101 -6.75 -0.50 -0.72
CA ARG A 101 -7.32 0.72 -0.09
C ARG A 101 -6.52 1.17 1.13
N CYS A 102 -6.11 0.21 1.95
CA CYS A 102 -5.27 0.44 3.11
C CYS A 102 -3.96 1.16 2.71
N MET A 103 -3.23 0.63 1.72
CA MET A 103 -1.98 1.24 1.24
C MET A 103 -2.21 2.59 0.58
N TYR A 104 -3.31 2.74 -0.16
CA TYR A 104 -3.68 4.00 -0.80
C TYR A 104 -3.95 5.10 0.23
N LEU A 105 -4.69 4.80 1.29
CA LEU A 105 -4.99 5.72 2.38
C LEU A 105 -3.75 6.07 3.22
N VAL A 106 -2.89 5.08 3.53
CA VAL A 106 -1.60 5.35 4.21
C VAL A 106 -0.77 6.34 3.41
N ARG A 107 -0.68 6.15 2.08
CA ARG A 107 0.03 7.05 1.19
C ARG A 107 -0.59 8.44 1.14
N TYR A 108 -1.92 8.53 1.00
CA TYR A 108 -2.63 9.80 0.96
C TYR A 108 -2.41 10.61 2.23
N VAL A 109 -2.57 10.00 3.40
CA VAL A 109 -2.38 10.70 4.68
C VAL A 109 -0.92 11.09 4.88
N ALA A 110 0.03 10.22 4.57
CA ALA A 110 1.46 10.55 4.66
C ALA A 110 1.85 11.74 3.74
N GLN A 111 1.18 11.92 2.60
CA GLN A 111 1.40 13.06 1.70
C GLN A 111 0.87 14.39 2.29
N HIS A 112 -0.17 14.35 3.11
CA HIS A 112 -0.85 15.53 3.64
C HIS A 112 -0.55 15.80 5.12
N ASN A 113 0.26 14.95 5.76
CA ASN A 113 0.54 14.99 7.18
C ASN A 113 1.94 14.44 7.48
N ASP A 114 2.94 15.31 7.49
CA ASP A 114 4.34 14.94 7.72
C ASP A 114 4.57 14.25 9.08
N ALA A 115 3.74 14.57 10.08
CA ALA A 115 3.81 13.97 11.41
C ALA A 115 3.22 12.54 11.46
N PHE A 116 2.45 12.11 10.46
CA PHE A 116 1.74 10.84 10.48
C PHE A 116 2.67 9.63 10.53
N THR A 117 3.72 9.61 9.71
CA THR A 117 4.67 8.49 9.66
C THR A 117 5.39 8.31 11.00
N GLY A 118 5.78 9.43 11.63
CA GLY A 118 6.35 9.46 12.98
C GLY A 118 5.40 8.91 14.04
N ALA A 119 4.12 9.28 13.97
CA ALA A 119 3.08 8.77 14.88
C ALA A 119 2.76 7.27 14.68
N LEU A 120 2.90 6.76 13.46
CA LEU A 120 2.67 5.35 13.12
C LEU A 120 3.82 4.43 13.53
N THR A 121 5.06 4.93 13.48
CA THR A 121 6.29 4.18 13.79
C THR A 121 6.24 3.40 15.13
N PRO A 122 5.88 4.00 16.28
CA PRO A 122 5.82 3.25 17.54
C PRO A 122 4.74 2.17 17.55
N LEU A 123 3.66 2.32 16.79
CA LEU A 123 2.63 1.29 16.66
C LEU A 123 3.15 0.08 15.88
N LEU A 124 3.95 0.32 14.82
CA LEU A 124 4.59 -0.73 14.03
C LEU A 124 5.73 -1.43 14.76
N ALA A 125 6.41 -0.72 15.67
CA ALA A 125 7.49 -1.27 16.50
C ALA A 125 7.00 -2.17 17.65
N GLY A 126 5.69 -2.24 17.89
CA GLY A 126 5.11 -2.98 19.02
C GLY A 126 5.22 -4.51 18.93
N ASP A 127 5.09 -5.15 20.09
CA ASP A 127 5.12 -6.61 20.26
C ASP A 127 3.81 -7.30 19.82
N LEU A 128 3.89 -8.62 19.62
CA LEU A 128 2.77 -9.50 19.24
C LEU A 128 1.59 -9.53 20.23
N ALA A 129 1.69 -8.84 21.37
CA ALA A 129 0.62 -8.68 22.36
C ALA A 129 -0.43 -7.62 21.96
N GLN A 130 -0.22 -6.89 20.86
CA GLN A 130 -1.21 -5.96 20.32
C GLN A 130 -2.44 -6.67 19.74
N PRO A 131 -3.60 -5.97 19.66
CA PRO A 131 -4.82 -6.54 19.07
C PRO A 131 -4.57 -7.14 17.68
N ALA A 132 -5.34 -8.17 17.32
CA ALA A 132 -5.16 -8.91 16.07
C ALA A 132 -5.15 -8.00 14.83
N ASP A 133 -5.99 -6.95 14.84
CA ASP A 133 -6.11 -5.95 13.77
C ASP A 133 -4.79 -5.20 13.53
N PHE A 134 -4.08 -4.81 14.58
CA PHE A 134 -2.76 -4.18 14.48
C PHE A 134 -1.71 -5.12 13.90
N THR A 135 -1.76 -6.38 14.33
CA THR A 135 -0.85 -7.40 13.81
C THR A 135 -1.10 -7.60 12.31
N ALA A 136 -2.36 -7.63 11.87
CA ALA A 136 -2.71 -7.74 10.46
C ALA A 136 -2.23 -6.53 9.65
N PHE A 137 -2.53 -5.30 10.11
CA PHE A 137 -2.08 -4.06 9.48
C PHE A 137 -0.54 -4.00 9.34
N ARG A 138 0.20 -4.29 10.43
CA ARG A 138 1.67 -4.33 10.40
C ARG A 138 2.20 -5.37 9.43
N ARG A 139 1.65 -6.59 9.45
CA ARG A 139 2.06 -7.66 8.52
C ARG A 139 1.81 -7.30 7.06
N ARG A 140 0.75 -6.56 6.76
CA ARG A 140 0.49 -6.05 5.40
C ARG A 140 1.54 -5.02 4.98
N LEU A 141 1.88 -4.07 5.85
CA LEU A 141 2.95 -3.09 5.58
C LEU A 141 4.31 -3.78 5.38
N ASP A 142 4.63 -4.78 6.19
CA ASP A 142 5.84 -5.60 6.02
C ASP A 142 5.83 -6.37 4.70
N ALA A 143 4.70 -7.01 4.36
CA ALA A 143 4.56 -7.75 3.10
C ALA A 143 4.69 -6.82 1.89
N PHE A 144 4.09 -5.62 1.95
CA PHE A 144 4.20 -4.61 0.91
C PHE A 144 5.63 -4.08 0.77
N SER A 145 6.30 -3.77 1.88
CA SER A 145 7.70 -3.32 1.89
C SER A 145 8.65 -4.39 1.36
N LYS A 146 8.45 -5.66 1.75
CA LYS A 146 9.24 -6.79 1.25
C LYS A 146 8.97 -7.06 -0.22
N ALA A 147 7.72 -7.02 -0.67
CA ALA A 147 7.38 -7.17 -2.09
C ALA A 147 7.98 -6.04 -2.93
N HIS A 148 7.99 -4.82 -2.40
CA HIS A 148 8.65 -3.69 -3.01
C HIS A 148 10.16 -3.94 -3.16
N LEU A 149 10.85 -4.29 -2.06
CA LEU A 149 12.27 -4.62 -2.07
C LEU A 149 12.59 -5.80 -3.01
N LEU A 150 11.80 -6.86 -3.00
CA LEU A 150 11.98 -8.02 -3.89
C LEU A 150 11.82 -7.63 -5.36
N SER A 151 10.88 -6.73 -5.68
CA SER A 151 10.70 -6.21 -7.04
C SER A 151 11.88 -5.38 -7.53
N GLU A 152 12.63 -4.73 -6.62
CA GLU A 152 13.85 -3.99 -6.93
C GLU A 152 15.08 -4.89 -7.03
N ILE A 153 15.18 -5.87 -6.14
CA ILE A 153 16.30 -6.79 -6.08
C ILE A 153 16.27 -7.76 -7.26
N PHE A 154 15.09 -8.27 -7.61
CA PHE A 154 14.88 -9.29 -8.64
C PHE A 154 14.13 -8.75 -9.87
N CYS A 155 14.37 -7.49 -10.27
CA CYS A 155 13.81 -6.99 -11.52
C CYS A 155 14.42 -7.73 -12.72
N ALA A 156 13.63 -7.90 -13.79
CA ALA A 156 14.05 -8.67 -14.97
C ALA A 156 15.30 -8.08 -15.66
N GLU A 157 15.51 -6.77 -15.52
CA GLU A 157 16.72 -6.08 -15.99
C GLU A 157 17.96 -6.53 -15.22
N ARG A 158 17.95 -6.46 -13.89
CA ARG A 158 19.06 -6.93 -13.05
C ARG A 158 19.29 -8.43 -13.18
N LEU A 159 18.22 -9.22 -13.28
CA LEU A 159 18.35 -10.66 -13.53
C LEU A 159 19.01 -10.94 -14.88
N ARG A 160 18.69 -10.17 -15.92
CA ARG A 160 19.33 -10.28 -17.23
C ARG A 160 20.79 -9.85 -17.18
N GLU A 161 21.12 -8.76 -16.48
CA GLU A 161 22.51 -8.34 -16.26
C GLU A 161 23.30 -9.43 -15.51
N ILE A 162 22.75 -9.99 -14.44
CA ILE A 162 23.38 -11.10 -13.69
C ILE A 162 23.59 -12.31 -14.61
N SER A 163 22.59 -12.69 -15.42
CA SER A 163 22.72 -13.77 -16.39
C SER A 163 23.83 -13.48 -17.42
N GLN A 164 23.89 -12.27 -17.97
CA GLN A 164 24.93 -11.88 -18.93
C GLN A 164 26.33 -11.89 -18.30
N ILE A 165 26.47 -11.43 -17.06
CA ILE A 165 27.72 -11.52 -16.30
C ILE A 165 28.10 -12.99 -16.12
N MET A 166 27.18 -13.83 -15.66
CA MET A 166 27.43 -15.26 -15.45
C MET A 166 27.80 -16.00 -16.74
N GLU A 167 27.15 -15.68 -17.86
CA GLU A 167 27.47 -16.22 -19.19
C GLU A 167 28.86 -15.77 -19.67
N SER A 168 29.24 -14.52 -19.40
CA SER A 168 30.58 -14.00 -19.76
C SER A 168 31.74 -14.68 -19.01
N TYR A 169 31.48 -15.31 -17.87
CA TYR A 169 32.44 -16.13 -17.13
C TYR A 169 32.40 -17.62 -17.51
N ALA A 170 31.41 -18.05 -18.30
CA ALA A 170 31.31 -19.43 -18.78
C ALA A 170 32.11 -19.68 -20.08
N ASP A 171 32.51 -18.61 -20.77
CA ASP A 171 33.29 -18.63 -22.01
C ASP A 171 34.83 -18.47 -21.80
N VAL A 172 35.32 -18.67 -20.56
CA VAL A 172 36.76 -18.66 -20.20
C VAL A 172 37.23 -20.04 -19.74
#